data_AF-A0A0Q3F1H4-F1
#
_entry.id   AF-A0A0Q3F1H4-F1
#
_cell.length_a   1.000
_cell.length_b   1.000
_cell.length_c   1.000
_cell.angle_alpha   90.00
_cell.angle_beta   90.00
_cell.angle_gamma   90.00
#
_symmetry.space_group_name_H-M   'P 1'
#
loop_
_entity.id
_entity.type
_entity.pdbx_description
1 polymer ?
#
loop_
_entity_poly.entity_id
_entity_poly.type
_entity_poly.pdbx_seq_one_letter_code
_entity_poly.pdbx_strand_id
1 'polypeptide(L)'
;MQARVVVFPVRGRAWCFARPRDLAPAASAAGHGALPPPPPTLRDLWRGIAGGGRTTPENAEAVADFVADKMNRAWIGFGSAPEGSVKSRIHSFGLKLLSRVRPSEMLLKSVTKDVSMLEIVHPASIHPRLVRRRLRHIAVRGAAVHRKFLYGSICMLPITSIFMVLPLPNLPFFWVLFRAYSHWRALQGSERLQLLVSDCSDQWKTILDKTNVNECVPWNLQPSKKLDQFLEKRGLDEGLDGDTISSICEAYDLDKIDVLKYRDLE
;
A
#
# COMPACT_ATOMS: atom_id res chain seq x y z
N MET A 1 -4.02 -14.81 1.78
CA MET A 1 -3.89 -14.22 0.43
C MET A 1 -2.40 -14.08 0.10
N GLN A 2 -2.04 -14.15 -1.19
CA GLN A 2 -0.65 -14.01 -1.63
C GLN A 2 -0.38 -12.60 -2.15
N ALA A 3 0.76 -12.01 -1.77
CA ALA A 3 1.20 -10.72 -2.28
C ALA A 3 2.48 -10.89 -3.09
N ARG A 4 2.55 -10.30 -4.28
CA ARG A 4 3.75 -10.33 -5.13
C ARG A 4 4.45 -8.98 -5.11
N VAL A 5 5.75 -8.94 -4.85
CA VAL A 5 6.56 -7.73 -4.81
C VAL A 5 7.77 -7.90 -5.71
N VAL A 6 7.96 -6.98 -6.65
CA VAL A 6 9.10 -6.93 -7.55
C VAL A 6 10.12 -5.97 -6.97
N VAL A 7 11.37 -6.43 -6.89
CA VAL A 7 12.48 -5.69 -6.28
C VAL A 7 13.67 -5.65 -7.22
N PHE A 8 14.16 -4.44 -7.53
CA PHE A 8 15.37 -4.25 -8.34
C PHE A 8 16.09 -2.95 -7.97
N PRO A 9 17.42 -2.89 -8.16
CA PRO A 9 18.17 -1.64 -8.02
C PRO A 9 17.83 -0.69 -9.17
N VAL A 10 17.61 0.59 -8.85
CA VAL A 10 17.32 1.63 -9.86
C VAL A 10 18.55 2.50 -10.11
N ARG A 11 19.21 2.96 -9.04
CA ARG A 11 20.42 3.78 -9.11
C ARG A 11 21.21 3.67 -7.80
N GLY A 12 22.41 3.08 -7.83
CA GLY A 12 23.26 2.92 -6.65
C GLY A 12 22.57 2.28 -5.44
N ARG A 13 22.24 3.09 -4.42
CA ARG A 13 21.55 2.64 -3.17
C ARG A 13 20.02 2.73 -3.23
N ALA A 14 19.46 3.30 -4.29
CA ALA A 14 18.01 3.39 -4.50
C ALA A 14 17.47 2.09 -5.09
N TRP A 15 16.53 1.47 -4.37
CA TRP A 15 15.91 0.19 -4.73
C TRP A 15 14.42 0.43 -4.94
N CYS A 16 13.89 -0.09 -6.05
CA CYS A 16 12.46 -0.10 -6.29
C CYS A 16 11.85 -1.29 -5.56
N PHE A 17 10.74 -1.04 -4.87
CA PHE A 17 9.87 -2.07 -4.32
C PHE A 17 8.49 -1.73 -4.84
N ALA A 18 7.98 -2.53 -5.77
CA ALA A 18 6.68 -2.28 -6.38
C ALA A 18 5.87 -3.58 -6.38
N ARG A 19 4.59 -3.47 -6.04
CA ARG A 19 3.62 -4.54 -6.26
C ARG A 19 3.16 -4.43 -7.72
N PRO A 20 3.08 -5.53 -8.49
CA PRO A 20 2.32 -5.55 -9.73
C PRO A 20 0.92 -5.01 -9.48
N ARG A 21 0.32 -4.34 -10.47
CA ARG A 21 -1.11 -4.03 -10.40
C ARG A 21 -1.84 -5.36 -10.23
N ASP A 22 -2.77 -5.39 -9.28
CA ASP A 22 -3.68 -6.53 -9.20
C ASP A 22 -4.48 -6.49 -10.51
N LEU A 23 -4.15 -7.34 -11.48
CA LEU A 23 -5.13 -7.73 -12.47
C LEU A 23 -6.25 -8.34 -11.63
N ALA A 24 -7.33 -7.59 -11.45
CA ALA A 24 -8.58 -8.18 -10.98
C ALA A 24 -8.75 -9.48 -11.77
N PRO A 25 -9.04 -10.62 -11.13
CA PRO A 25 -9.23 -11.85 -11.87
C PRO A 25 -10.26 -11.57 -12.94
N ALA A 26 -9.84 -11.62 -14.20
CA ALA A 26 -10.72 -11.50 -15.33
C ALA A 26 -11.74 -12.63 -15.18
N ALA A 27 -12.99 -12.23 -14.95
CA ALA A 27 -14.20 -12.97 -15.28
C ALA A 27 -14.04 -14.49 -15.37
N SER A 28 -14.10 -15.15 -14.22
CA SER A 28 -14.50 -16.56 -14.14
C SER A 28 -15.56 -16.74 -13.08
N ALA A 29 -16.71 -16.11 -13.34
CA ALA A 29 -18.03 -16.53 -12.84
C ALA A 29 -19.10 -15.88 -13.73
N ALA A 30 -19.18 -16.36 -14.98
CA ALA A 30 -20.46 -16.34 -15.68
C ALA A 30 -21.39 -17.27 -14.88
N GLY A 31 -22.21 -16.67 -14.00
CA GLY A 31 -23.14 -17.41 -13.17
C GLY A 31 -23.72 -16.53 -12.06
N HIS A 32 -24.90 -15.98 -12.33
CA HIS A 32 -25.83 -15.28 -11.43
C HIS A 32 -25.59 -13.77 -11.24
N GLY A 33 -26.51 -12.98 -11.80
CA GLY A 33 -26.58 -11.53 -11.68
C GLY A 33 -26.89 -11.04 -10.27
N ALA A 34 -25.89 -11.10 -9.39
CA ALA A 34 -25.90 -10.34 -8.16
C ALA A 34 -25.34 -8.94 -8.44
N LEU A 35 -26.20 -7.93 -8.33
CA LEU A 35 -25.79 -6.52 -8.25
C LEU A 35 -24.69 -6.39 -7.18
N PRO A 36 -23.61 -5.60 -7.39
CA PRO A 36 -22.63 -5.36 -6.35
C PRO A 36 -23.34 -4.89 -5.07
N PRO A 37 -22.96 -5.40 -3.88
CA PRO A 37 -23.66 -5.08 -2.66
C PRO A 37 -23.70 -3.55 -2.46
N PRO A 38 -24.86 -3.01 -2.03
CA PRO A 38 -24.99 -1.58 -1.80
C PRO A 38 -23.96 -1.14 -0.75
N PRO A 39 -23.41 0.08 -0.87
CA PRO A 39 -22.40 0.56 0.06
C PRO A 39 -22.92 0.51 1.49
N PRO A 40 -22.08 0.12 2.46
CA PRO A 40 -22.49 0.01 3.85
C PRO A 40 -23.01 1.37 4.30
N THR A 41 -24.18 1.40 4.95
CA THR A 41 -24.71 2.64 5.52
C THR A 41 -24.19 2.82 6.95
N LEU A 42 -24.26 4.06 7.46
CA LEU A 42 -23.96 4.31 8.87
C LEU A 42 -24.77 3.40 9.79
N ARG A 43 -26.02 3.12 9.44
CA ARG A 43 -26.90 2.24 10.22
C ARG A 43 -26.34 0.82 10.30
N ASP A 44 -25.74 0.32 9.23
CA ASP A 44 -25.16 -1.02 9.19
C ASP A 44 -23.87 -1.09 10.00
N LEU A 45 -23.06 -0.03 9.96
CA LEU A 45 -21.89 0.13 10.83
C LEU A 45 -22.30 0.13 12.31
N TRP A 46 -23.26 0.98 12.69
CA TRP A 46 -23.76 1.08 14.07
C TRP A 46 -24.39 -0.21 14.54
N ARG A 47 -25.13 -0.93 13.69
CA ARG A 47 -25.71 -2.24 14.01
C ARG A 47 -24.63 -3.30 14.25
N GLY A 48 -23.55 -3.28 13.46
CA GLY A 48 -22.42 -4.19 13.63
C GLY A 48 -21.61 -3.93 14.89
N ILE A 49 -21.46 -2.66 15.30
CA ILE A 49 -20.77 -2.27 16.54
C ILE A 49 -21.65 -2.55 17.77
N ALA A 50 -22.94 -2.19 17.72
CA ALA A 50 -23.89 -2.38 18.81
C ALA A 50 -24.28 -3.85 19.02
N GLY A 51 -24.16 -4.69 17.98
CA GLY A 51 -24.49 -6.12 18.03
C GLY A 51 -23.51 -6.98 18.84
N GLY A 52 -22.46 -6.40 19.45
CA GLY A 52 -21.56 -7.09 20.39
C GLY A 52 -20.67 -8.19 19.79
N GLY A 53 -20.80 -8.49 18.49
CA GLY A 53 -20.08 -9.60 17.84
C GLY A 53 -18.66 -9.29 17.37
N ARG A 54 -18.12 -8.09 17.63
CA ARG A 54 -16.80 -7.65 17.16
C ARG A 54 -15.91 -7.21 18.32
N THR A 55 -14.63 -7.55 18.23
CA THR A 55 -13.62 -7.07 19.18
C THR A 55 -13.33 -5.57 18.98
N THR A 56 -12.75 -4.90 19.98
CA THR A 56 -12.38 -3.48 19.88
C THR A 56 -11.50 -3.12 18.67
N PRO A 57 -10.48 -3.92 18.26
CA PRO A 57 -9.74 -3.64 17.04
C PRO A 57 -10.58 -3.83 15.78
N GLU A 58 -11.42 -4.86 15.69
CA GLU A 58 -12.29 -5.10 14.52
C GLU A 58 -13.31 -3.96 14.33
N ASN A 59 -13.83 -3.42 15.43
CA ASN A 59 -14.71 -2.25 15.38
C ASN A 59 -13.97 -1.01 14.84
N ALA A 60 -12.73 -0.78 15.27
CA ALA A 60 -11.92 0.32 14.76
C ALA A 60 -11.61 0.16 13.26
N GLU A 61 -11.34 -1.07 12.81
CA GLU A 61 -11.14 -1.39 11.39
C GLU A 61 -12.41 -1.13 10.58
N ALA A 62 -13.56 -1.61 11.04
CA ALA A 62 -14.84 -1.38 10.36
C ALA A 62 -15.18 0.12 10.23
N VAL A 63 -14.91 0.92 11.27
CA VAL A 63 -15.08 2.38 11.22
C VAL A 63 -14.10 3.00 10.22
N ALA A 64 -12.83 2.60 10.26
CA ALA A 64 -11.80 3.12 9.37
C ALA A 64 -12.12 2.80 7.91
N ASP A 65 -12.56 1.59 7.60
CA ASP A 65 -12.93 1.16 6.26
C ASP A 65 -14.19 1.86 5.76
N PHE A 66 -15.19 2.06 6.62
CA PHE A 66 -16.37 2.85 6.28
C PHE A 66 -15.99 4.31 5.92
N VAL A 67 -15.13 4.94 6.73
CA VAL A 67 -14.66 6.30 6.46
C VAL A 67 -13.86 6.35 5.16
N ALA A 68 -12.98 5.37 4.93
CA ALA A 68 -12.18 5.28 3.72
C ALA A 68 -13.04 5.09 2.46
N ASP A 69 -14.05 4.22 2.49
CA ASP A 69 -14.97 4.01 1.37
C ASP A 69 -15.75 5.29 1.05
N LYS A 70 -16.27 5.97 2.08
CA LYS A 70 -16.98 7.25 1.90
C LYS A 70 -16.09 8.34 1.30
N MET A 71 -14.84 8.43 1.76
CA MET A 71 -13.86 9.36 1.21
C MET A 71 -13.48 9.01 -0.24
N ASN A 72 -13.31 7.73 -0.54
CA ASN A 72 -12.97 7.26 -1.89
C ASN A 72 -14.10 7.57 -2.88
N ARG A 73 -15.37 7.38 -2.48
CA ARG A 73 -16.53 7.76 -3.30
C ARG A 73 -16.59 9.26 -3.55
N ALA A 74 -16.37 10.07 -2.50
CA ALA A 74 -16.32 11.51 -2.64
C ALA A 74 -15.18 11.95 -3.59
N TRP A 75 -14.02 11.30 -3.48
CA TRP A 75 -12.86 11.53 -4.34
C TRP A 75 -13.16 11.21 -5.82
N ILE A 76 -13.74 10.04 -6.11
CA ILE A 76 -14.17 9.65 -7.46
C ILE A 76 -15.21 10.65 -8.01
N GLY A 77 -16.14 11.11 -7.16
CA GLY A 77 -17.11 12.14 -7.51
C GLY A 77 -16.47 13.49 -7.84
N PHE A 78 -15.34 13.84 -7.24
CA PHE A 78 -14.57 15.05 -7.60
C PHE A 78 -13.83 14.90 -8.93
N GLY A 79 -13.33 13.70 -9.23
CA GLY A 79 -12.70 13.40 -10.52
C GLY A 79 -13.68 13.40 -11.70
N SER A 80 -14.96 13.09 -11.45
CA SER A 80 -16.02 13.09 -12.46
C SER A 80 -16.65 14.47 -12.71
N ALA A 81 -16.18 15.52 -12.03
CA ALA A 81 -16.73 16.87 -12.16
C ALA A 81 -16.23 17.56 -13.45
N PRO A 82 -17.02 18.47 -14.07
CA PRO A 82 -16.62 19.17 -15.29
C PRO A 82 -15.29 19.92 -15.16
N GLU A 83 -14.51 19.94 -16.24
CA GLU A 83 -13.23 20.65 -16.30
C GLU A 83 -13.44 22.15 -16.06
N GLY A 84 -12.76 22.68 -15.04
CA GLY A 84 -12.88 24.09 -14.62
C GLY A 84 -13.65 24.29 -13.30
N SER A 85 -14.37 23.28 -12.82
CA SER A 85 -15.03 23.30 -11.52
C SER A 85 -14.01 23.37 -10.36
N VAL A 86 -14.37 24.01 -9.24
CA VAL A 86 -13.58 23.97 -8.00
C VAL A 86 -13.28 22.53 -7.58
N LYS A 87 -14.19 21.59 -7.86
CA LYS A 87 -14.01 20.15 -7.61
C LYS A 87 -12.90 19.53 -8.46
N SER A 88 -12.82 19.87 -9.75
CA SER A 88 -11.77 19.37 -10.64
C SER A 88 -10.41 19.95 -10.24
N ARG A 89 -10.36 21.23 -9.82
CA ARG A 89 -9.13 21.86 -9.28
C ARG A 89 -8.67 21.20 -7.98
N ILE A 90 -9.59 20.87 -7.07
CA ILE A 90 -9.30 20.12 -5.84
C ILE A 90 -8.76 18.73 -6.19
N HIS A 91 -9.37 18.05 -7.16
CA HIS A 91 -8.91 16.75 -7.62
C HIS A 91 -7.48 16.82 -8.20
N SER A 92 -7.20 17.76 -9.11
CA SER A 92 -5.86 17.99 -9.67
C SER A 92 -4.83 18.35 -8.59
N PHE A 93 -5.20 19.21 -7.63
CA PHE A 93 -4.33 19.56 -6.52
C PHE A 93 -4.05 18.37 -5.61
N GLY A 94 -5.07 17.57 -5.28
CA GLY A 94 -4.87 16.36 -4.48
C GLY A 94 -4.08 15.29 -5.23
N LEU A 95 -4.22 15.12 -6.55
CA LEU A 95 -3.31 14.28 -7.35
C LEU A 95 -1.86 14.77 -7.28
N LYS A 96 -1.64 16.10 -7.32
CA LYS A 96 -0.32 16.72 -7.15
C LYS A 96 0.27 16.57 -5.73
N LEU A 97 -0.59 16.36 -4.72
CA LEU A 97 -0.18 16.02 -3.37
C LEU A 97 0.10 14.52 -3.22
N LEU A 98 -0.76 13.67 -3.79
CA LEU A 98 -0.58 12.22 -3.80
C LEU A 98 0.67 11.80 -4.57
N SER A 99 1.04 12.53 -5.63
CA SER A 99 2.27 12.29 -6.37
C SER A 99 3.53 12.54 -5.53
N ARG A 100 3.45 13.35 -4.48
CA ARG A 100 4.57 13.58 -3.53
C ARG A 100 4.69 12.51 -2.44
N VAL A 101 3.73 11.60 -2.34
CA VAL A 101 3.79 10.53 -1.34
C VAL A 101 4.97 9.61 -1.68
N ARG A 102 5.78 9.28 -0.66
CA ARG A 102 6.93 8.40 -0.84
C ARG A 102 6.46 7.04 -1.36
N PRO A 103 7.11 6.46 -2.37
CA PRO A 103 6.66 5.22 -2.97
C PRO A 103 6.76 4.03 -1.98
N SER A 104 7.63 4.12 -0.97
CA SER A 104 7.65 3.17 0.15
C SER A 104 6.35 3.14 0.97
N GLU A 105 5.65 4.28 1.12
CA GLU A 105 4.34 4.32 1.80
C GLU A 105 3.29 3.58 0.97
N MET A 106 3.35 3.69 -0.36
CA MET A 106 2.43 3.00 -1.26
C MET A 106 2.62 1.48 -1.22
N LEU A 107 3.87 1.01 -1.22
CA LEU A 107 4.19 -0.40 -1.00
C LEU A 107 3.58 -0.89 0.32
N LEU A 108 3.86 -0.20 1.42
CA LEU A 108 3.40 -0.65 2.74
C LEU A 108 1.88 -0.66 2.85
N LYS A 109 1.18 0.29 2.23
CA LYS A 109 -0.30 0.28 2.17
C LYS A 109 -0.86 -0.90 1.39
N SER A 110 -0.14 -1.36 0.36
CA SER A 110 -0.56 -2.51 -0.46
C SER A 110 -0.38 -3.85 0.26
N VAL A 111 0.51 -3.93 1.26
CA VAL A 111 0.67 -5.12 2.10
C VAL A 111 -0.44 -5.11 3.14
N THR A 112 -1.50 -5.88 2.90
CA THR A 112 -2.62 -6.00 3.84
C THR A 112 -2.26 -6.95 4.99
N LYS A 113 -3.03 -6.87 6.09
CA LYS A 113 -2.86 -7.79 7.24
C LYS A 113 -3.07 -9.25 6.85
N ASP A 114 -3.92 -9.49 5.86
CA ASP A 114 -4.38 -10.83 5.42
C ASP A 114 -3.41 -11.50 4.43
N VAL A 115 -2.28 -10.84 4.13
CA VAL A 115 -1.21 -11.42 3.34
C VAL A 115 -0.54 -12.50 4.19
N SER A 116 -0.78 -13.75 3.81
CA SER A 116 -0.20 -14.94 4.44
C SER A 116 1.15 -15.30 3.82
N MET A 117 1.34 -14.98 2.53
CA MET A 117 2.53 -15.34 1.77
C MET A 117 3.01 -14.18 0.89
N LEU A 118 4.32 -13.93 0.88
CA LEU A 118 4.96 -12.88 0.10
C LEU A 118 5.87 -13.48 -1.00
N GLU A 119 5.48 -13.34 -2.26
CA GLU A 119 6.36 -13.65 -3.40
C GLU A 119 7.25 -12.45 -3.71
N ILE A 120 8.57 -12.65 -3.65
CA ILE A 120 9.54 -11.59 -3.94
C ILE A 120 10.25 -11.95 -5.24
N VAL A 121 9.98 -11.19 -6.31
CA VAL A 121 10.68 -11.31 -7.58
C VAL A 121 11.92 -10.43 -7.51
N HIS A 122 13.09 -11.03 -7.64
CA HIS A 122 14.37 -10.32 -7.62
C HIS A 122 15.24 -10.74 -8.81
N PRO A 123 16.19 -9.90 -9.25
CA PRO A 123 17.18 -10.30 -10.25
C PRO A 123 18.06 -11.43 -9.68
N ALA A 124 18.34 -12.46 -10.47
CA ALA A 124 19.08 -13.65 -10.04
C ALA A 124 20.56 -13.33 -9.72
N SER A 125 21.09 -12.26 -10.30
CA SER A 125 22.43 -11.72 -9.99
C SER A 125 22.56 -11.23 -8.53
N ILE A 126 21.44 -10.89 -7.87
CA ILE A 126 21.44 -10.34 -6.52
C ILE A 126 21.18 -11.42 -5.48
N HIS A 127 22.03 -11.43 -4.46
CA HIS A 127 21.88 -12.33 -3.33
C HIS A 127 20.57 -12.06 -2.56
N PRO A 128 19.74 -13.08 -2.30
CA PRO A 128 18.44 -12.93 -1.65
C PRO A 128 18.55 -12.36 -0.22
N ARG A 129 19.69 -12.59 0.45
CA ARG A 129 20.00 -12.03 1.78
C ARG A 129 20.03 -10.49 1.78
N LEU A 130 20.51 -9.87 0.70
CA LEU A 130 20.57 -8.41 0.59
C LEU A 130 19.18 -7.80 0.39
N VAL A 131 18.39 -8.40 -0.51
CA VAL A 131 16.98 -8.04 -0.75
C VAL A 131 16.22 -8.04 0.58
N ARG A 132 16.40 -9.12 1.34
CA ARG A 132 15.77 -9.30 2.64
C ARG A 132 16.19 -8.26 3.66
N ARG A 133 17.49 -8.00 3.79
CA ARG A 133 18.02 -6.98 4.71
C ARG A 133 17.44 -5.60 4.38
N ARG A 134 17.33 -5.26 3.10
CA ARG A 134 16.75 -3.99 2.64
C ARG A 134 15.25 -3.92 2.93
N LEU A 135 14.51 -4.98 2.64
CA LEU A 135 13.07 -5.04 2.89
C LEU A 135 12.76 -4.95 4.39
N ARG A 136 13.53 -5.64 5.24
CA ARG A 136 13.45 -5.54 6.70
C ARG A 136 13.68 -4.11 7.18
N HIS A 137 14.72 -3.46 6.65
CA HIS A 137 15.04 -2.08 7.01
C HIS A 137 13.90 -1.11 6.63
N ILE A 138 13.28 -1.30 5.46
CA ILE A 138 12.11 -0.50 5.04
C ILE A 138 10.91 -0.76 5.93
N ALA A 139 10.64 -2.02 6.31
CA ALA A 139 9.56 -2.36 7.23
C ALA A 139 9.76 -1.70 8.61
N VAL A 140 10.94 -1.85 9.21
CA VAL A 140 11.27 -1.28 10.54
C VAL A 140 11.23 0.25 10.51
N ARG A 141 11.88 0.87 9.51
CA ARG A 141 11.88 2.33 9.37
C ARG A 141 10.47 2.85 9.07
N GLY A 142 9.72 2.14 8.23
CA GLY A 142 8.34 2.44 7.89
C GLY A 142 7.44 2.44 9.11
N ALA A 143 7.53 1.41 9.95
CA ALA A 143 6.75 1.30 11.18
C ALA A 143 7.00 2.47 12.13
N ALA A 144 8.27 2.78 12.41
CA ALA A 144 8.63 3.89 13.29
C ALA A 144 8.14 5.25 12.75
N VAL A 145 8.33 5.50 11.46
CA VAL A 145 7.95 6.74 10.80
C VAL A 145 6.42 6.90 10.75
N HIS A 146 5.70 5.87 10.30
CA HIS A 146 4.25 5.92 10.19
C HIS A 146 3.55 5.97 11.54
N ARG A 147 4.11 5.34 12.58
CA ARG A 147 3.64 5.50 13.96
C ARG A 147 3.72 6.96 14.43
N LYS A 148 4.87 7.62 14.23
CA LYS A 148 5.04 9.04 14.60
C LYS A 148 4.05 9.95 13.86
N PHE A 149 3.92 9.78 12.54
CA PHE A 149 3.00 10.59 11.74
C PHE A 149 1.52 10.28 12.01
N LEU A 150 1.17 9.04 12.39
CA LEU A 150 -0.17 8.69 12.82
C LEU A 150 -0.56 9.46 14.09
N TYR A 151 0.25 9.39 15.14
CA TYR A 151 -0.02 10.15 16.37
C TYR A 151 -0.07 11.67 16.12
N GLY A 152 0.84 12.19 15.30
CA GLY A 152 0.82 13.60 14.90
C GLY A 152 -0.47 13.98 14.15
N SER A 153 -0.94 13.13 13.25
CA SER A 153 -2.18 13.38 12.50
C SER A 153 -3.40 13.31 13.42
N ILE A 154 -3.45 12.34 14.34
CA ILE A 154 -4.54 12.22 15.33
C ILE A 154 -4.59 13.45 16.24
N CYS A 155 -3.44 13.95 16.69
CA CYS A 155 -3.36 15.18 17.49
C CYS A 155 -3.84 16.43 16.71
N MET A 156 -3.65 16.45 15.39
CA MET A 156 -4.11 17.54 14.52
C MET A 156 -5.59 17.48 14.17
N LEU A 157 -6.27 16.34 14.35
CA LEU A 157 -7.71 16.21 14.07
C LEU A 157 -8.59 17.19 14.87
N PRO A 158 -8.48 17.33 16.20
CA PRO A 158 -9.30 18.30 16.94
C PRO A 158 -9.01 19.74 16.51
N ILE A 159 -7.75 20.07 16.21
CA ILE A 159 -7.35 21.40 15.76
C ILE A 159 -7.99 21.71 14.39
N THR A 160 -7.92 20.77 13.46
CA THR A 160 -8.52 20.94 12.12
C THR A 160 -10.04 20.86 12.13
N SER A 161 -10.64 20.17 13.12
CA SER A 161 -12.09 20.11 13.31
C SER A 161 -12.72 21.47 13.63
N ILE A 162 -11.98 22.40 14.25
CA ILE A 162 -12.47 23.76 14.52
C ILE A 162 -12.78 24.49 13.20
N PHE A 163 -11.95 24.28 12.18
CA PHE A 163 -12.16 24.86 10.85
C PHE A 163 -13.36 24.26 10.11
N MET A 164 -13.94 23.16 10.60
CA MET A 164 -15.13 22.53 10.00
C MET A 164 -16.38 23.41 10.11
N VAL A 165 -16.39 24.36 11.06
CA VAL A 165 -17.49 25.31 11.30
C VAL A 165 -17.55 26.40 10.22
N LEU A 166 -16.47 26.63 9.47
CA LEU A 166 -16.44 27.61 8.39
C LEU A 166 -17.17 27.09 7.14
N PRO A 167 -17.85 27.95 6.36
CA PRO A 167 -18.54 27.58 5.13
C PRO A 167 -17.59 27.23 3.95
N LEU A 168 -16.29 27.18 4.21
CA LEU A 168 -15.28 26.81 3.22
C LEU A 168 -15.27 25.29 3.01
N PRO A 169 -14.85 24.80 1.83
CA PRO A 169 -14.61 23.37 1.65
C PRO A 169 -13.56 22.91 2.67
N ASN A 170 -13.96 22.03 3.59
CA ASN A 170 -13.17 21.55 4.74
C ASN A 170 -11.96 20.65 4.35
N LEU A 171 -11.21 21.08 3.34
CA LEU A 171 -10.03 20.44 2.78
C LEU A 171 -8.95 20.12 3.84
N PRO A 172 -8.64 21.00 4.82
CA PRO A 172 -7.62 20.70 5.82
C PRO A 172 -8.00 19.51 6.68
N PHE A 173 -9.25 19.46 7.13
CA PHE A 173 -9.76 18.35 7.95
C PHE A 173 -9.76 17.04 7.15
N PHE A 174 -10.31 17.04 5.94
CA PHE A 174 -10.32 15.83 5.10
C PHE A 174 -8.91 15.36 4.75
N TRP A 175 -7.96 16.28 4.54
CA TRP A 175 -6.57 15.95 4.29
C TRP A 175 -5.92 15.29 5.53
N VAL A 176 -6.08 15.85 6.72
CA VAL A 176 -5.53 15.26 7.95
C VAL A 176 -6.16 13.89 8.22
N LEU A 177 -7.47 13.75 8.00
CA LEU A 177 -8.16 12.46 8.13
C LEU A 177 -7.61 11.42 7.13
N PHE A 178 -7.46 11.81 5.86
CA PHE A 178 -6.84 10.97 4.84
C PHE A 178 -5.42 10.56 5.23
N ARG A 179 -4.60 11.51 5.71
CA ARG A 179 -3.23 11.23 6.15
C ARG A 179 -3.19 10.31 7.38
N ALA A 180 -4.10 10.48 8.33
CA ALA A 180 -4.22 9.59 9.48
C ALA A 180 -4.55 8.15 9.02
N TYR A 181 -5.56 7.98 8.17
CA TYR A 181 -5.90 6.66 7.62
C TYR A 181 -4.75 6.05 6.80
N SER A 182 -4.11 6.83 5.92
CA SER A 182 -2.99 6.38 5.10
C SER A 182 -1.83 5.90 5.95
N HIS A 183 -1.50 6.62 7.02
CA HIS A 183 -0.43 6.25 7.95
C HIS A 183 -0.79 5.06 8.83
N TRP A 184 -2.04 4.96 9.28
CA TRP A 184 -2.51 3.78 10.00
C TRP A 184 -2.44 2.54 9.09
N ARG A 185 -2.93 2.63 7.85
CA ARG A 185 -2.88 1.52 6.90
C ARG A 185 -1.45 1.10 6.56
N ALA A 186 -0.57 2.07 6.31
CA ALA A 186 0.85 1.81 6.05
C ALA A 186 1.57 1.21 7.27
N LEU A 187 1.21 1.61 8.49
CA LEU A 187 1.75 1.04 9.73
C LEU A 187 1.39 -0.44 9.83
N GLN A 188 0.11 -0.78 9.64
CA GLN A 188 -0.34 -2.18 9.67
C GLN A 188 0.39 -3.05 8.65
N GLY A 189 0.57 -2.54 7.42
CA GLY A 189 1.32 -3.26 6.40
C GLY A 189 2.82 -3.36 6.69
N SER A 190 3.41 -2.36 7.34
CA SER A 190 4.82 -2.40 7.76
C SER A 190 5.09 -3.39 8.88
N GLU A 191 4.19 -3.50 9.87
CA GLU A 191 4.26 -4.48 10.95
C GLU A 191 4.06 -5.89 10.37
N ARG A 192 3.08 -6.06 9.46
CA ARG A 192 2.88 -7.33 8.78
C ARG A 192 4.08 -7.72 7.93
N LEU A 193 4.65 -6.78 7.18
CA LEU A 193 5.86 -7.02 6.40
C LEU A 193 7.06 -7.35 7.29
N GLN A 194 7.19 -6.71 8.45
CA GLN A 194 8.25 -7.00 9.41
C GLN A 194 8.13 -8.42 9.96
N LEU A 195 6.91 -8.87 10.32
CA LEU A 195 6.64 -10.24 10.72
C LEU A 195 6.97 -11.20 9.58
N LEU A 196 6.50 -10.87 8.39
CA LEU A 196 6.72 -11.68 7.21
C LEU A 196 8.20 -11.81 6.88
N VAL A 197 9.06 -10.79 7.10
CA VAL A 197 10.49 -10.67 6.72
C VAL A 197 11.50 -11.08 7.84
N SER A 198 11.02 -11.22 9.08
CA SER A 198 11.84 -11.65 10.22
C SER A 198 12.16 -13.15 10.15
N ASP A 199 13.34 -13.55 10.65
CA ASP A 199 13.77 -14.96 10.68
C ASP A 199 12.74 -15.78 11.46
N CYS A 200 11.95 -16.56 10.73
CA CYS A 200 11.00 -17.50 11.29
C CYS A 200 11.77 -18.54 12.09
N SER A 201 11.76 -18.43 13.41
CA SER A 201 12.04 -19.60 14.27
C SER A 201 10.93 -19.79 15.29
N ASP A 202 10.48 -18.75 16.00
CA ASP A 202 9.68 -19.00 17.22
C ASP A 202 8.24 -18.44 17.17
N GLN A 203 8.02 -17.21 16.67
CA GLN A 203 6.66 -16.65 16.56
C GLN A 203 5.80 -17.33 15.48
N TRP A 204 6.40 -17.73 14.36
CA TRP A 204 5.67 -18.42 13.28
C TRP A 204 5.24 -19.82 13.71
N LYS A 205 6.06 -20.53 14.51
CA LYS A 205 5.70 -21.85 15.06
C LYS A 205 4.41 -21.78 15.88
N THR A 206 4.23 -20.76 16.72
CA THR A 206 2.99 -20.57 17.50
C THR A 206 1.75 -20.31 16.62
N ILE A 207 1.91 -19.65 15.48
CA ILE A 207 0.82 -19.45 14.51
C ILE A 207 0.56 -20.75 13.74
N LEU A 208 1.62 -21.47 13.35
CA LEU A 208 1.55 -22.76 12.66
C LEU A 208 0.81 -23.81 13.48
N ASP A 209 1.15 -23.90 14.77
CA ASP A 209 0.57 -24.83 15.74
C ASP A 209 -0.93 -24.57 15.97
N LYS A 210 -1.35 -23.30 15.85
CA LYS A 210 -2.76 -22.91 15.88
C LYS A 210 -3.50 -23.16 14.57
N THR A 211 -2.81 -23.21 13.43
CA THR A 211 -3.42 -23.22 12.09
C THR A 211 -3.27 -24.55 11.35
N ASN A 212 -2.49 -25.51 11.86
CA ASN A 212 -2.30 -26.85 11.29
C ASN A 212 -1.82 -26.83 9.82
N VAL A 213 -0.98 -25.86 9.44
CA VAL A 213 -0.42 -25.70 8.08
C VAL A 213 1.06 -26.01 8.11
N ASN A 214 1.55 -27.06 7.44
CA ASN A 214 2.92 -27.57 7.65
C ASN A 214 4.03 -26.89 6.80
N GLU A 215 3.82 -25.67 6.30
CA GLU A 215 4.79 -25.00 5.40
C GLU A 215 5.62 -23.92 6.11
N CYS A 216 6.94 -24.10 6.07
CA CYS A 216 7.93 -23.44 6.91
C CYS A 216 8.44 -22.10 6.38
N VAL A 217 7.88 -21.53 5.30
CA VAL A 217 8.37 -20.26 4.77
C VAL A 217 7.23 -19.38 4.24
N PRO A 218 6.83 -18.31 4.96
CA PRO A 218 5.80 -17.37 4.50
C PRO A 218 6.25 -16.46 3.33
N TRP A 219 7.38 -16.74 2.70
CA TRP A 219 7.85 -16.03 1.51
C TRP A 219 8.37 -17.02 0.46
N ASN A 220 8.23 -16.65 -0.81
CA ASN A 220 8.82 -17.38 -1.95
C ASN A 220 9.69 -16.40 -2.75
N LEU A 221 11.00 -16.64 -2.76
CA LEU A 221 11.96 -15.84 -3.52
C LEU A 221 12.05 -16.41 -4.93
N GLN A 222 11.63 -15.62 -5.92
CA GLN A 222 11.64 -16.00 -7.32
C GLN A 222 12.75 -15.23 -8.05
N PRO A 223 13.90 -15.87 -8.32
CA PRO A 223 14.96 -15.26 -9.10
C PRO A 223 14.49 -15.12 -10.57
N SER A 224 14.63 -13.93 -11.14
CA SER A 224 14.15 -13.63 -12.48
C SER A 224 15.30 -13.26 -13.42
N LYS A 225 15.68 -14.21 -14.28
CA LYS A 225 16.69 -14.00 -15.34
C LYS A 225 16.28 -12.92 -16.34
N LYS A 226 14.97 -12.76 -16.56
CA LYS A 226 14.42 -11.69 -17.41
C LYS A 226 14.74 -10.30 -16.86
N LEU A 227 14.72 -10.15 -15.53
CA LEU A 227 15.09 -8.91 -14.86
C LEU A 227 16.59 -8.66 -14.95
N ASP A 228 17.42 -9.71 -14.81
CA ASP A 228 18.87 -9.60 -15.04
C ASP A 228 19.19 -9.13 -16.45
N GLN A 229 18.49 -9.63 -17.48
CA GLN A 229 18.71 -9.20 -18.87
C GLN A 229 18.45 -7.69 -19.08
N PHE A 230 17.48 -7.12 -18.35
CA PHE A 230 17.25 -5.67 -18.38
C PHE A 230 18.33 -4.88 -17.64
N LEU A 231 18.91 -5.46 -16.58
CA LEU A 231 19.93 -4.83 -15.75
C LEU A 231 21.35 -4.96 -16.33
N GLU A 232 21.70 -6.09 -16.95
CA GLU A 232 23.04 -6.34 -17.55
C GLU A 232 23.34 -5.42 -18.72
N LYS A 233 22.31 -4.87 -19.39
CA LYS A 233 22.50 -3.98 -20.53
C LYS A 233 23.14 -2.63 -20.17
N ARG A 234 23.23 -2.22 -18.90
CA ARG A 234 23.91 -0.98 -18.46
C ARG A 234 24.47 -1.08 -17.03
N GLY A 235 25.59 -0.40 -16.77
CA GLY A 235 26.23 -0.37 -15.45
C GLY A 235 25.35 0.25 -14.35
N LEU A 236 25.39 -0.33 -13.15
CA LEU A 236 24.59 0.07 -11.97
C LEU A 236 24.89 1.49 -11.44
N ASP A 237 25.98 2.11 -11.89
CA ASP A 237 26.46 3.42 -11.42
C ASP A 237 25.80 4.61 -12.13
N GLU A 238 25.40 4.46 -13.40
CA GLU A 238 24.72 5.53 -14.15
C GLU A 238 23.20 5.58 -13.90
N GLY A 239 22.65 4.50 -13.35
CA GLY A 239 21.20 4.36 -13.09
C GLY A 239 20.41 3.92 -14.31
N LEU A 240 19.20 3.39 -14.07
CA LEU A 240 18.33 2.89 -15.15
C LEU A 240 17.70 4.04 -15.96
N ASP A 241 17.77 3.89 -17.28
CA ASP A 241 17.13 4.80 -18.23
C ASP A 241 15.60 4.75 -18.11
N GLY A 242 14.93 5.82 -18.51
CA GLY A 242 13.47 5.90 -18.54
C GLY A 242 12.84 4.82 -19.43
N ASP A 243 13.51 4.46 -20.54
CA ASP A 243 13.04 3.47 -21.50
C ASP A 243 13.17 2.03 -20.97
N THR A 244 14.28 1.73 -20.30
CA THR A 244 14.47 0.44 -19.61
C THR A 244 13.46 0.28 -18.48
N ILE A 245 13.23 1.35 -17.70
CA ILE A 245 12.19 1.36 -16.65
C ILE A 245 10.82 1.07 -17.26
N SER A 246 10.49 1.70 -18.40
CA SER A 246 9.22 1.47 -19.09
C SER A 246 9.05 0.01 -19.52
N SER A 247 10.11 -0.59 -20.07
CA SER A 247 10.13 -2.00 -20.49
C SER A 247 9.95 -2.96 -19.30
N ILE A 248 10.57 -2.66 -18.15
CA ILE A 248 10.39 -3.43 -16.91
C ILE A 248 8.95 -3.27 -16.39
N CYS A 249 8.43 -2.04 -16.40
CA CYS A 249 7.06 -1.76 -15.97
C CYS A 249 6.03 -2.53 -16.80
N GLU A 250 6.19 -2.60 -18.12
CA GLU A 250 5.33 -3.41 -18.99
C GLU A 250 5.48 -4.91 -18.73
N ALA A 251 6.71 -5.39 -18.51
CA ALA A 251 6.98 -6.81 -18.30
C ALA A 251 6.45 -7.37 -16.97
N TYR A 252 6.35 -6.53 -15.94
CA TYR A 252 5.94 -6.92 -14.59
C TYR A 252 4.67 -6.21 -14.09
N ASP A 253 3.97 -5.49 -14.98
CA ASP A 253 2.76 -4.71 -14.71
C ASP A 253 2.92 -3.74 -13.53
N LEU A 254 3.98 -2.93 -13.57
CA LEU A 254 4.32 -1.95 -12.53
C LEU A 254 3.91 -0.55 -12.97
N ASP A 255 3.58 0.31 -12.00
CA ASP A 255 3.33 1.72 -12.29
C ASP A 255 4.63 2.48 -12.57
N LYS A 256 4.80 2.94 -13.82
CA LYS A 256 5.97 3.71 -14.26
C LYS A 256 6.21 4.95 -13.41
N ILE A 257 5.14 5.66 -13.00
CA ILE A 257 5.27 6.89 -12.23
C ILE A 257 5.92 6.61 -10.87
N ASP A 258 5.56 5.49 -10.24
CA ASP A 258 6.07 5.15 -8.93
C ASP A 258 7.49 4.58 -8.98
N VAL A 259 7.85 3.85 -10.05
CA VAL A 259 9.23 3.42 -10.27
C VAL A 259 10.15 4.62 -10.53
N LEU A 260 9.71 5.60 -11.32
CA LEU A 260 10.49 6.82 -11.56
C LEU A 260 10.73 7.62 -10.27
N LYS A 261 9.76 7.67 -9.35
CA LYS A 261 9.98 8.28 -8.03
C LYS A 261 11.14 7.63 -7.27
N TYR A 262 11.33 6.32 -7.37
CA TYR A 262 12.47 5.65 -6.75
C TYR A 262 13.82 6.06 -7.34
N ARG A 263 13.85 6.43 -8.62
CA ARG A 263 15.05 6.95 -9.28
C ARG A 263 15.41 8.36 -8.81
N ASP A 264 14.39 9.19 -8.60
CA ASP A 264 14.54 10.62 -8.29
C ASP A 264 14.65 10.90 -6.77
N LEU A 265 14.57 9.86 -5.93
CA LEU A 265 14.81 9.93 -4.49
C LEU A 265 16.32 9.86 -4.20
N GLU A 266 16.98 11.02 -4.26
CA GLU A 266 18.33 11.24 -3.71
C GLU A 266 18.29 11.45 -2.18
#